data_AF-A0A7J9DNW5-F1
#
_entry.id   AF-A0A7J9DNW5-F1
#
_cell.length_a   1.000
_cell.length_b   1.000
_cell.length_c   1.000
_cell.angle_alpha   90.00
_cell.angle_beta   90.00
_cell.angle_gamma   90.00
#
_symmetry.space_group_name_H-M   'P 1'
#
loop_
_entity.id
_entity.type
_entity.pdbx_description
1 polymer ?
#
loop_
_entity_poly.entity_id
_entity_poly.type
_entity_poly.pdbx_seq_one_letter_code
_entity_poly.pdbx_strand_id
1 'polypeptide(L)'
;MSSRPELQAPPEIFYDDVEARKYTSSSRIAEIQTKLSERALELLALPDDGVPRLLLDIGCGSGLSGETITENGHQWIGLDISESMLNVALQNEVEGDLLLGDMGQGLGLRPGVIDGAISISAVQWLCNADKSSHEPRLRLKAFFGSLYRCLARGARAVLQVYPENLAQRELILSYAMRSGFAGGVVVDYPHSTKKRKEYLVLTCGPPSVSSAVPSGKGEDGESCSDDESSGDEENQTVCISDRHRPRKKQKVNKKGKGREWVLRKKDQMRRKGNVVPPDTKYTARKRKAHF
;
A
#
# COMPACT_ATOMS: atom_id res chain seq x y z
N MET A 1 -21.13 -16.36 5.00
CA MET A 1 -19.84 -15.80 4.55
C MET A 1 -19.67 -14.47 5.27
N SER A 2 -18.63 -14.29 6.08
CA SER A 2 -18.34 -12.96 6.63
C SER A 2 -17.97 -12.03 5.47
N SER A 3 -18.61 -10.86 5.38
CA SER A 3 -18.26 -9.88 4.35
C SER A 3 -16.85 -9.33 4.62
N ARG A 4 -16.14 -8.96 3.54
CA ARG A 4 -14.84 -8.30 3.62
C ARG A 4 -14.90 -7.06 4.53
N PRO A 5 -13.96 -6.87 5.47
CA PRO A 5 -13.91 -5.67 6.32
C PRO A 5 -14.00 -4.37 5.53
N GLU A 6 -13.33 -4.33 4.38
CA GLU A 6 -13.27 -3.22 3.44
C GLU A 6 -14.65 -2.76 2.93
N LEU A 7 -15.67 -3.63 2.98
CA LEU A 7 -17.03 -3.32 2.52
C LEU A 7 -17.96 -2.90 3.67
N GLN A 8 -17.52 -3.02 4.92
CA GLN A 8 -18.36 -2.77 6.09
C GLN A 8 -18.23 -1.32 6.57
N ALA A 9 -17.00 -0.86 6.78
CA ALA A 9 -16.70 0.47 7.29
C ALA A 9 -15.24 0.86 6.97
N PRO A 10 -14.89 2.17 6.99
CA PRO A 10 -13.49 2.61 6.98
C PRO A 10 -12.66 1.91 8.06
N PRO A 11 -11.35 1.69 7.87
CA PRO A 11 -10.52 0.94 8.81
C PRO A 11 -10.47 1.55 10.21
N GLU A 12 -10.49 2.89 10.32
CA GLU A 12 -10.52 3.61 11.59
C GLU A 12 -11.85 3.50 12.35
N ILE A 13 -12.91 3.02 11.70
CA ILE A 13 -14.22 2.78 12.31
C ILE A 13 -14.46 1.27 12.49
N PHE A 14 -14.02 0.45 11.54
CA PHE A 14 -14.17 -1.00 11.59
C PHE A 14 -13.40 -1.61 12.76
N TYR A 15 -12.14 -1.20 12.94
CA TYR A 15 -11.31 -1.63 14.06
C TYR A 15 -11.48 -0.65 15.22
N ASP A 16 -12.66 -0.68 15.85
CA ASP A 16 -12.92 0.00 17.11
C ASP A 16 -12.28 -0.77 18.30
N ASP A 17 -12.44 -0.25 19.52
CA ASP A 17 -11.87 -0.85 20.73
C ASP A 17 -12.27 -2.32 20.94
N VAL A 18 -13.46 -2.72 20.50
CA VAL A 18 -13.97 -4.09 20.69
C VAL A 18 -13.38 -5.01 19.62
N GLU A 19 -13.47 -4.62 18.34
CA GLU A 19 -13.01 -5.45 17.25
C GLU A 19 -11.46 -5.54 17.23
N ALA A 20 -10.74 -4.48 17.62
CA ALA A 20 -9.28 -4.50 17.76
C ALA A 20 -8.81 -5.53 18.81
N ARG A 21 -9.45 -5.57 19.99
CA ARG A 21 -9.14 -6.55 21.04
C ARG A 21 -9.48 -7.97 20.63
N LYS A 22 -10.63 -8.15 19.96
CA LYS A 22 -11.05 -9.46 19.46
C LYS A 22 -10.14 -9.98 18.36
N TYR A 23 -9.71 -9.10 17.46
CA TYR A 23 -8.76 -9.41 16.40
C TYR A 23 -7.43 -9.89 17.00
N THR A 24 -6.89 -9.13 17.96
CA THR A 24 -5.59 -9.39 18.58
C THR A 24 -5.60 -10.61 19.51
N SER A 25 -6.69 -10.84 20.24
CA SER A 25 -6.80 -12.01 21.14
C SER A 25 -7.08 -13.33 20.43
N SER A 26 -7.33 -13.31 19.11
CA SER A 26 -7.55 -14.53 18.34
C SER A 26 -6.21 -15.19 18.00
N SER A 27 -5.92 -16.32 18.65
CA SER A 27 -4.71 -17.13 18.39
C SER A 27 -4.54 -17.51 16.92
N ARG A 28 -5.64 -17.81 16.23
CA ARG A 28 -5.65 -18.09 14.79
C ARG A 28 -5.22 -16.89 13.96
N ILE A 29 -5.66 -15.68 14.32
CA ILE A 29 -5.28 -14.46 13.59
C ILE A 29 -3.81 -14.16 13.85
N ALA A 30 -3.37 -14.24 15.11
CA ALA A 30 -1.97 -14.08 15.49
C ALA A 30 -1.07 -15.02 14.67
N GLU A 31 -1.36 -16.32 14.66
CA GLU A 31 -0.57 -17.31 13.92
C GLU A 31 -0.51 -17.01 12.40
N ILE A 32 -1.62 -16.57 11.81
CA ILE A 32 -1.64 -16.18 10.39
C ILE A 32 -0.78 -14.93 10.17
N GLN A 33 -0.94 -13.89 11.00
CA GLN A 33 -0.20 -12.65 10.86
C GLN A 33 1.31 -12.86 11.05
N THR A 34 1.73 -13.69 12.00
CA THR A 34 3.14 -14.09 12.18
C THR A 34 3.67 -14.76 10.91
N LYS A 35 2.99 -15.78 10.37
CA LYS A 35 3.41 -16.48 9.15
C LYS A 35 3.50 -15.56 7.92
N LEU A 36 2.58 -14.61 7.78
CA LEU A 36 2.62 -13.63 6.69
C LEU A 36 3.81 -12.66 6.85
N SER A 37 4.09 -12.27 8.09
CA SER A 37 5.18 -11.34 8.43
C SER A 37 6.55 -11.99 8.25
N GLU A 38 6.74 -13.21 8.73
CA GLU A 38 7.94 -14.03 8.50
C GLU A 38 8.22 -14.17 7.00
N ARG A 39 7.18 -14.50 6.21
CA ARG A 39 7.31 -14.60 4.76
C ARG A 39 7.65 -13.25 4.11
N ALA A 40 7.10 -12.14 4.61
CA ALA A 40 7.45 -10.83 4.11
C ALA A 40 8.92 -10.45 4.40
N LEU A 41 9.43 -10.78 5.59
CA LEU A 41 10.83 -10.61 5.96
C LEU A 41 11.75 -11.46 5.07
N GLU A 42 11.37 -12.72 4.79
CA GLU A 42 12.11 -13.58 3.86
C GLU A 42 12.22 -12.93 2.46
N LEU A 43 11.12 -12.36 1.96
CA LEU A 43 11.07 -11.72 0.64
C LEU A 43 11.79 -10.36 0.59
N LEU A 44 11.94 -9.67 1.72
CA LEU A 44 12.78 -8.47 1.81
C LEU A 44 14.24 -8.79 1.47
N ALA A 45 14.69 -10.03 1.73
CA ALA A 45 16.05 -10.50 1.49
C ALA A 45 17.11 -9.52 2.03
N LEU A 46 16.94 -9.15 3.30
CA LEU A 46 17.90 -8.31 4.02
C LEU A 46 19.26 -9.03 4.10
N PRO A 47 20.39 -8.31 4.10
CA PRO A 47 21.70 -8.94 4.25
C PRO A 47 21.83 -9.63 5.60
N ASP A 48 22.34 -10.87 5.60
CA ASP A 48 22.68 -11.62 6.81
C ASP A 48 24.12 -11.29 7.25
N ASP A 49 24.32 -10.02 7.67
CA ASP A 49 25.61 -9.49 8.13
C ASP A 49 25.61 -9.17 9.64
N GLY A 50 24.56 -9.60 10.36
CA GLY A 50 24.38 -9.34 11.79
C GLY A 50 24.09 -7.87 12.13
N VAL A 51 23.81 -7.01 11.14
CA VAL A 51 23.50 -5.60 11.36
C VAL A 51 21.99 -5.39 11.39
N PRO A 52 21.42 -4.90 12.52
CA PRO A 52 20.01 -4.54 12.59
C PRO A 52 19.62 -3.51 11.53
N ARG A 53 18.44 -3.69 10.93
CA ARG A 53 17.87 -2.78 9.93
C ARG A 53 16.74 -1.97 10.54
N LEU A 54 16.56 -0.74 10.05
CA LEU A 54 15.38 0.07 10.37
C LEU A 54 14.29 -0.20 9.34
N LEU A 55 13.24 -0.91 9.77
CA LEU A 55 12.10 -1.26 8.94
C LEU A 55 10.91 -0.34 9.18
N LEU A 56 10.06 -0.21 8.17
CA LEU A 56 8.76 0.44 8.29
C LEU A 56 7.65 -0.60 8.18
N ASP A 57 6.81 -0.70 9.22
CA ASP A 57 5.61 -1.53 9.21
C ASP A 57 4.38 -0.67 8.93
N ILE A 58 3.78 -0.86 7.76
CA ILE A 58 2.70 -0.02 7.22
C ILE A 58 1.36 -0.72 7.39
N GLY A 59 0.46 -0.10 8.12
CA GLY A 59 -0.75 -0.74 8.64
C GLY A 59 -0.39 -1.74 9.74
N CYS A 60 0.44 -1.30 10.70
CA CYS A 60 1.01 -2.17 11.73
C CYS A 60 -0.04 -2.72 12.71
N GLY A 61 -1.25 -2.15 12.73
CA GLY A 61 -2.34 -2.58 13.57
C GLY A 61 -1.96 -2.63 15.05
N SER A 62 -2.24 -3.77 15.68
CA SER A 62 -1.89 -4.05 17.08
C SER A 62 -0.44 -4.50 17.30
N GLY A 63 0.42 -4.38 16.28
CA GLY A 63 1.85 -4.64 16.40
C GLY A 63 2.29 -6.09 16.16
N LEU A 64 1.37 -7.00 15.79
CA LEU A 64 1.68 -8.42 15.54
C LEU A 64 2.79 -8.63 14.48
N SER A 65 2.78 -7.85 13.40
CA SER A 65 3.84 -7.90 12.39
C SER A 65 5.14 -7.28 12.90
N GLY A 66 5.04 -6.24 13.71
CA GLY A 66 6.17 -5.58 14.37
C GLY A 66 6.90 -6.49 15.37
N GLU A 67 6.17 -7.31 16.13
CA GLU A 67 6.76 -8.34 17.02
C GLU A 67 7.65 -9.29 16.21
N THR A 68 7.20 -9.76 15.06
CA THR A 68 8.02 -10.59 14.17
C THR A 68 9.29 -9.86 13.70
N ILE A 69 9.21 -8.54 13.45
CA ILE A 69 10.40 -7.74 13.11
C ILE A 69 11.40 -7.70 14.28
N THR A 70 10.89 -7.44 15.49
CA THR A 70 11.69 -7.41 16.72
C THR A 70 12.37 -8.76 16.98
N GLU A 71 11.63 -9.87 16.88
CA GLU A 71 12.15 -11.23 17.06
C GLU A 71 13.26 -11.58 16.07
N ASN A 72 13.27 -10.97 14.89
CA ASN A 72 14.32 -11.10 13.87
C ASN A 72 15.47 -10.09 14.05
N GLY A 73 15.53 -9.37 15.17
CA GLY A 73 16.65 -8.50 15.54
C GLY A 73 16.70 -7.18 14.76
N HIS A 74 15.56 -6.68 14.30
CA HIS A 74 15.46 -5.42 13.56
C HIS A 74 14.66 -4.37 14.33
N GLN A 75 14.96 -3.10 14.07
CA GLN A 75 14.20 -1.97 14.62
C GLN A 75 13.09 -1.60 13.66
N TRP A 76 11.97 -1.09 14.17
CA TRP A 76 10.87 -0.70 13.30
C TRP A 76 10.07 0.50 13.80
N ILE A 77 9.46 1.16 12.83
CA ILE A 77 8.45 2.20 13.04
C ILE A 77 7.14 1.65 12.46
N GLY A 78 6.07 1.66 13.26
CA GLY A 78 4.73 1.28 12.87
C GLY A 78 3.89 2.48 12.48
N LEU A 79 3.11 2.38 11.41
CA LEU A 79 2.09 3.36 11.05
C LEU A 79 0.74 2.69 10.90
N ASP A 80 -0.28 3.17 11.61
CA ASP A 80 -1.67 2.72 11.44
C ASP A 80 -2.65 3.88 11.54
N ILE A 81 -3.83 3.73 10.94
CA ILE A 81 -4.89 4.74 10.95
C ILE A 81 -5.87 4.53 12.12
N SER A 82 -5.95 3.32 12.68
CA SER A 82 -6.81 3.01 13.82
C SER A 82 -6.09 3.30 15.14
N GLU A 83 -6.59 4.30 15.85
CA GLU A 83 -6.14 4.62 17.21
C GLU A 83 -6.37 3.43 18.18
N SER A 84 -7.50 2.73 18.05
CA SER A 84 -7.80 1.55 18.86
C SER A 84 -6.78 0.42 18.66
N MET A 85 -6.34 0.17 17.41
CA MET A 85 -5.30 -0.82 17.12
C MET A 85 -3.96 -0.43 17.74
N LEU A 86 -3.55 0.83 17.60
CA LEU A 86 -2.31 1.33 18.21
C LEU A 86 -2.36 1.31 19.74
N ASN A 87 -3.52 1.57 20.35
CA ASN A 87 -3.70 1.46 21.79
C ASN A 87 -3.52 0.01 22.28
N VAL A 88 -3.94 -0.98 21.50
CA VAL A 88 -3.66 -2.40 21.80
C VAL A 88 -2.16 -2.69 21.68
N ALA A 89 -1.49 -2.17 20.65
CA ALA A 89 -0.04 -2.32 20.49
C ALA A 89 0.73 -1.73 21.69
N LEU A 90 0.32 -0.54 22.17
CA LEU A 90 0.89 0.08 23.37
C LEU A 90 0.66 -0.77 24.64
N GLN A 91 -0.52 -1.38 24.78
CA GLN A 91 -0.82 -2.26 25.91
C GLN A 91 0.00 -3.55 25.90
N ASN A 92 0.36 -4.03 24.71
CA ASN A 92 1.25 -5.18 24.52
C ASN A 92 2.73 -4.82 24.67
N GLU A 93 3.06 -3.55 24.95
CA GLU A 93 4.42 -3.07 25.17
C GLU A 93 5.38 -3.39 24.01
N VAL A 94 4.90 -3.24 22.78
CA VAL A 94 5.73 -3.47 21.58
C VAL A 94 6.97 -2.55 21.56
N GLU A 95 8.09 -3.06 21.03
CA GLU A 95 9.35 -2.31 21.03
C GLU A 95 9.43 -1.19 19.97
N GLY A 96 8.62 -1.26 18.91
CA GLY A 96 8.65 -0.30 17.82
C GLY A 96 7.96 1.02 18.14
N ASP A 97 8.42 2.09 17.49
CA ASP A 97 7.77 3.41 17.58
C ASP A 97 6.46 3.40 16.79
N LEU A 98 5.36 3.85 17.40
CA LEU A 98 4.02 3.83 16.80
C LEU A 98 3.58 5.22 16.35
N LEU A 99 3.10 5.32 15.10
CA LEU A 99 2.60 6.55 14.49
C LEU A 99 1.13 6.39 14.08
N LEU A 100 0.28 7.25 14.63
CA LEU A 100 -1.09 7.41 14.13
C LEU A 100 -1.06 8.21 12.81
N GLY A 101 -1.42 7.56 11.71
CA GLY A 101 -1.32 8.17 10.39
C GLY A 101 -2.10 7.44 9.29
N ASP A 102 -2.57 8.23 8.32
CA ASP A 102 -3.20 7.71 7.11
C ASP A 102 -2.14 7.55 6.00
N MET A 103 -1.74 6.31 5.71
CA MET A 103 -0.76 6.01 4.65
C MET A 103 -1.17 6.55 3.26
N GLY A 104 -2.47 6.77 3.02
CA GLY A 104 -2.99 7.34 1.78
C GLY A 104 -2.73 8.84 1.62
N GLN A 105 -2.28 9.52 2.67
CA GLN A 105 -1.83 10.92 2.65
C GLN A 105 -0.32 11.04 2.46
N GLY A 106 0.40 9.92 2.57
CA GLY A 106 1.86 9.83 2.52
C GLY A 106 2.47 9.66 3.91
N LEU A 107 3.69 9.13 3.96
CA LEU A 107 4.30 8.60 5.19
C LEU A 107 5.04 9.65 6.05
N GLY A 108 5.34 10.83 5.52
CA GLY A 108 5.96 11.92 6.30
C GLY A 108 7.40 11.68 6.79
N LEU A 109 8.05 10.58 6.39
CA LEU A 109 9.41 10.22 6.82
C LEU A 109 10.50 10.90 5.98
N ARG A 110 11.69 11.05 6.59
CA ARG A 110 12.87 11.61 5.92
C ARG A 110 13.26 10.73 4.72
N PRO A 111 13.73 11.32 3.60
CA PRO A 111 14.17 10.52 2.47
C PRO A 111 15.36 9.60 2.78
N GLY A 112 15.32 8.37 2.28
CA GLY A 112 16.44 7.41 2.29
C GLY A 112 16.87 6.87 3.65
N VAL A 113 16.00 6.88 4.66
CA VAL A 113 16.35 6.45 6.04
C VAL A 113 15.86 5.05 6.39
N ILE A 114 14.93 4.48 5.61
CA ILE A 114 14.31 3.19 5.88
C ILE A 114 15.01 2.11 5.04
N ASP A 115 15.51 1.05 5.68
CA ASP A 115 16.27 -0.03 5.04
C ASP A 115 15.36 -1.07 4.35
N GLY A 116 14.10 -1.15 4.77
CA GLY A 116 13.07 -1.98 4.15
C GLY A 116 11.69 -1.67 4.68
N ALA A 117 10.64 -2.06 3.97
CA ALA A 117 9.27 -1.87 4.43
C ALA A 117 8.44 -3.14 4.28
N ILE A 118 7.62 -3.43 5.28
CA ILE A 118 6.58 -4.45 5.18
C ILE A 118 5.20 -3.82 5.32
N SER A 119 4.20 -4.50 4.77
CA SER A 119 2.80 -4.17 5.01
C SER A 119 1.99 -5.45 4.90
N ILE A 120 1.31 -5.83 5.97
CA ILE A 120 0.55 -7.08 6.03
C ILE A 120 -0.93 -6.75 6.08
N SER A 121 -1.69 -7.21 5.09
CA SER A 121 -3.15 -7.06 5.05
C SER A 121 -3.66 -5.60 5.08
N ALA A 122 -2.88 -4.60 4.64
CA ALA A 122 -3.27 -3.18 4.79
C ALA A 122 -3.44 -2.40 3.47
N VAL A 123 -2.58 -2.58 2.46
CA VAL A 123 -2.56 -1.68 1.28
C VAL A 123 -3.84 -1.73 0.44
N GLN A 124 -4.60 -2.83 0.48
CA GLN A 124 -5.88 -2.93 -0.24
C GLN A 124 -6.92 -1.90 0.22
N TRP A 125 -6.84 -1.43 1.47
CA TRP A 125 -7.71 -0.37 2.00
C TRP A 125 -7.56 0.96 1.25
N LEU A 126 -6.42 1.21 0.59
CA LEU A 126 -6.23 2.40 -0.25
C LEU A 126 -7.09 2.40 -1.52
N CYS A 127 -7.65 1.25 -1.88
CA CYS A 127 -8.53 1.12 -3.03
C CYS A 127 -9.99 1.48 -2.73
N ASN A 128 -10.32 1.68 -1.45
CA ASN A 128 -11.66 2.06 -1.02
C ASN A 128 -11.85 3.58 -1.04
N ALA A 129 -13.09 3.99 -1.27
CA ALA A 129 -13.51 5.38 -1.35
C ALA A 129 -14.58 5.72 -0.30
N ASP A 130 -14.28 5.47 0.98
CA ASP A 130 -15.28 5.60 2.05
C ASP A 130 -15.66 7.06 2.39
N LYS A 131 -14.76 8.02 2.11
CA LYS A 131 -15.04 9.45 2.24
C LYS A 131 -15.12 10.10 0.86
N SER A 132 -15.88 11.18 0.72
CA SER A 132 -15.98 11.95 -0.53
C SER A 132 -14.63 12.53 -1.02
N SER A 133 -13.66 12.65 -0.12
CA SER A 133 -12.29 13.06 -0.41
C SER A 133 -11.37 11.89 -0.82
N HIS A 134 -11.80 10.64 -0.64
CA HIS A 134 -11.02 9.47 -1.01
C HIS A 134 -11.09 9.26 -2.52
N GLU A 135 -9.97 9.52 -3.18
CA GLU A 135 -9.76 9.15 -4.57
C GLU A 135 -8.61 8.13 -4.61
N PRO A 136 -8.91 6.83 -4.85
CA PRO A 136 -7.92 5.75 -4.72
C PRO A 136 -6.62 5.97 -5.50
N ARG A 137 -6.71 6.58 -6.69
CA ARG A 137 -5.55 6.83 -7.55
C ARG A 137 -4.60 7.86 -6.95
N LEU A 138 -5.12 8.94 -6.39
CA LEU A 138 -4.36 9.96 -5.69
C LEU A 138 -3.77 9.42 -4.38
N ARG A 139 -4.53 8.60 -3.64
CA ARG A 139 -4.06 7.96 -2.40
C ARG A 139 -2.90 6.99 -2.68
N LEU A 140 -3.05 6.10 -3.67
CA LEU A 140 -1.97 5.19 -4.11
C LEU A 140 -0.75 5.96 -4.61
N LYS A 141 -0.96 7.07 -5.33
CA LYS A 141 0.14 7.93 -5.79
C LYS A 141 0.89 8.59 -4.62
N ALA A 142 0.16 9.07 -3.62
CA ALA A 142 0.76 9.67 -2.43
C ALA A 142 1.52 8.62 -1.62
N PHE A 143 0.90 7.46 -1.39
CA PHE A 143 1.48 6.32 -0.70
C PHE A 143 2.80 5.87 -1.34
N PHE A 144 2.77 5.33 -2.57
CA PHE A 144 3.98 4.82 -3.23
C PHE A 144 5.01 5.90 -3.50
N GLY A 145 4.58 7.14 -3.78
CA GLY A 145 5.49 8.26 -3.98
C GLY A 145 6.23 8.66 -2.71
N SER A 146 5.61 8.53 -1.53
CA SER A 146 6.26 8.79 -0.25
C SER A 146 7.11 7.60 0.22
N LEU A 147 6.62 6.37 0.03
CA LEU A 147 7.34 5.13 0.33
C LEU A 147 8.66 5.05 -0.45
N TYR A 148 8.62 5.32 -1.76
CA TYR A 148 9.82 5.33 -2.59
C TYR A 148 10.86 6.34 -2.09
N ARG A 149 10.40 7.50 -1.58
CA ARG A 149 11.31 8.54 -1.08
C ARG A 149 11.97 8.15 0.23
N CYS A 150 11.23 7.56 1.17
CA CYS A 150 11.77 7.25 2.49
C CYS A 150 12.67 6.00 2.49
N LEU A 151 12.50 5.09 1.53
CA LEU A 151 13.36 3.92 1.37
C LEU A 151 14.77 4.29 0.89
N ALA A 152 15.77 3.64 1.48
CA ALA A 152 17.15 3.70 1.03
C ALA A 152 17.30 3.12 -0.39
N ARG A 153 18.38 3.51 -1.08
CA ARG A 153 18.65 3.00 -2.43
C ARG A 153 18.94 1.51 -2.36
N GLY A 154 18.24 0.70 -3.15
CA GLY A 154 18.34 -0.75 -3.16
C GLY A 154 17.45 -1.45 -2.12
N ALA A 155 16.84 -0.69 -1.19
CA ALA A 155 15.92 -1.25 -0.21
C ALA A 155 14.69 -1.89 -0.89
N ARG A 156 14.13 -2.91 -0.25
CA ARG A 156 12.93 -3.59 -0.71
C ARG A 156 11.71 -3.18 0.11
N ALA A 157 10.54 -3.25 -0.51
CA ALA A 157 9.25 -3.20 0.16
C ALA A 157 8.45 -4.44 -0.20
N VAL A 158 7.92 -5.14 0.81
CA VAL A 158 7.10 -6.33 0.62
C VAL A 158 5.71 -6.07 1.20
N LEU A 159 4.70 -6.06 0.32
CA LEU A 159 3.33 -5.69 0.67
C LEU A 159 2.43 -6.90 0.42
N GLN A 160 1.99 -7.56 1.48
CA GLN A 160 0.98 -8.61 1.40
C GLN A 160 -0.40 -7.95 1.25
N VAL A 161 -1.15 -8.37 0.22
CA VAL A 161 -2.43 -7.75 -0.14
C VAL A 161 -3.50 -8.77 -0.46
N TYR A 162 -4.76 -8.38 -0.25
CA TYR A 162 -5.95 -9.13 -0.65
C TYR A 162 -6.74 -8.38 -1.73
N PRO A 163 -6.25 -8.35 -2.98
CA PRO A 163 -6.96 -7.69 -4.06
C PRO A 163 -8.34 -8.32 -4.25
N GLU A 164 -9.35 -7.51 -4.57
CA GLU A 164 -10.70 -7.97 -4.89
C GLU A 164 -10.76 -8.62 -6.28
N ASN A 165 -10.02 -8.05 -7.23
CA ASN A 165 -9.99 -8.48 -8.62
C ASN A 165 -8.64 -8.12 -9.25
N LEU A 166 -8.39 -8.68 -10.44
CA LEU A 166 -7.16 -8.43 -11.20
C LEU A 166 -6.96 -6.95 -11.53
N ALA A 167 -8.03 -6.19 -11.79
CA ALA A 167 -7.93 -4.77 -12.07
C ALA A 167 -7.41 -3.96 -10.86
N GLN A 168 -7.83 -4.32 -9.63
CA GLN A 168 -7.32 -3.70 -8.40
C GLN A 168 -5.84 -4.05 -8.18
N ARG A 169 -5.45 -5.31 -8.43
CA ARG A 169 -4.03 -5.72 -8.38
C ARG A 169 -3.19 -4.92 -9.37
N GLU A 170 -3.62 -4.83 -10.62
CA GLU A 170 -2.93 -4.05 -11.66
C GLU A 170 -2.86 -2.56 -11.30
N LEU A 171 -3.93 -2.02 -10.70
CA LEU A 171 -3.97 -0.63 -10.24
C LEU A 171 -2.87 -0.37 -9.21
N ILE A 172 -2.77 -1.19 -8.16
CA ILE A 172 -1.75 -1.05 -7.11
C ILE A 172 -0.35 -1.15 -7.73
N LEU A 173 -0.08 -2.20 -8.51
CA LEU A 173 1.22 -2.43 -9.13
C LEU A 173 1.62 -1.28 -10.07
N SER A 174 0.68 -0.78 -10.87
CA SER A 174 0.95 0.33 -11.79
C SER A 174 1.33 1.63 -11.08
N TYR A 175 0.86 1.87 -9.86
CA TYR A 175 1.25 3.04 -9.07
C TYR A 175 2.61 2.86 -8.39
N ALA A 176 2.95 1.63 -7.97
CA ALA A 176 4.29 1.30 -7.53
C ALA A 176 5.31 1.56 -8.65
N MET A 177 5.09 0.98 -9.84
CA MET A 177 6.00 1.15 -10.99
C MET A 177 6.13 2.61 -11.42
N ARG A 178 5.03 3.37 -11.43
CA ARG A 178 5.05 4.81 -11.75
C ARG A 178 5.82 5.65 -10.73
N SER A 179 5.95 5.18 -9.50
CA SER A 179 6.70 5.87 -8.44
C SER A 179 8.21 5.58 -8.52
N GLY A 180 8.63 4.61 -9.34
CA GLY A 180 10.02 4.28 -9.59
C GLY A 180 10.46 2.93 -9.05
N PHE A 181 9.56 2.15 -8.45
CA PHE A 181 9.86 0.79 -8.02
C PHE A 181 10.07 -0.13 -9.23
N ALA A 182 10.99 -1.08 -9.09
CA ALA A 182 11.05 -2.29 -9.90
C ALA A 182 10.49 -3.47 -9.08
N GLY A 183 10.17 -4.60 -9.72
CA GLY A 183 9.73 -5.81 -9.01
C GLY A 183 8.49 -6.45 -9.60
N GLY A 184 7.74 -7.18 -8.77
CA GLY A 184 6.62 -7.99 -9.24
C GLY A 184 5.72 -8.51 -8.12
N VAL A 185 4.94 -9.53 -8.45
CA VAL A 185 4.02 -10.18 -7.51
C VAL A 185 4.49 -11.62 -7.30
N VAL A 186 4.71 -12.00 -6.05
CA VAL A 186 4.92 -13.37 -5.62
C VAL A 186 3.59 -13.90 -5.10
N VAL A 187 3.19 -15.08 -5.57
CA VAL A 187 1.95 -15.74 -5.13
C VAL A 187 2.34 -17.06 -4.50
N ASP A 188 2.13 -17.18 -3.20
CA ASP A 188 2.27 -18.43 -2.48
C ASP A 188 0.94 -19.20 -2.55
N TYR A 189 1.04 -20.54 -2.68
CA TYR A 189 -0.11 -21.44 -2.83
C TYR A 189 -1.06 -21.07 -3.98
N PRO A 190 -0.55 -20.89 -5.23
CA PRO A 190 -1.35 -20.37 -6.35
C PRO A 190 -2.54 -21.26 -6.72
N HIS A 191 -2.44 -22.57 -6.45
CA HIS A 191 -3.48 -23.56 -6.75
C HIS A 191 -4.64 -23.58 -5.74
N SER A 192 -4.49 -22.94 -4.57
CA SER A 192 -5.53 -22.94 -3.53
C SER A 192 -6.17 -21.57 -3.40
N THR A 193 -7.44 -21.42 -3.78
CA THR A 193 -8.17 -20.15 -3.60
C THR A 193 -8.28 -19.71 -2.14
N LYS A 194 -8.25 -20.67 -1.19
CA LYS A 194 -8.34 -20.41 0.26
C LYS A 194 -6.99 -20.08 0.90
N LYS A 195 -5.93 -20.79 0.52
CA LYS A 195 -4.59 -20.60 1.10
C LYS A 195 -3.75 -19.55 0.37
N ARG A 196 -4.11 -19.18 -0.87
CA ARG A 196 -3.40 -18.22 -1.71
C ARG A 196 -3.06 -16.93 -0.97
N LYS A 197 -1.79 -16.52 -1.02
CA LYS A 197 -1.28 -15.25 -0.49
C LYS A 197 -0.51 -14.52 -1.56
N GLU A 198 -0.84 -13.25 -1.78
CA GLU A 198 -0.16 -12.40 -2.76
C GLU A 198 0.71 -11.37 -2.06
N TYR A 199 1.97 -11.27 -2.50
CA TYR A 199 2.96 -10.31 -2.01
C TYR A 199 3.47 -9.48 -3.18
N LEU A 200 3.36 -8.17 -3.09
CA LEU A 200 4.07 -7.26 -3.97
C LEU A 200 5.49 -7.10 -3.45
N VAL A 201 6.47 -7.57 -4.21
CA VAL A 201 7.90 -7.45 -3.88
C VAL A 201 8.48 -6.36 -4.77
N LEU A 202 8.84 -5.24 -4.14
CA LEU A 202 9.25 -4.02 -4.81
C LEU A 202 10.68 -3.64 -4.39
N THR A 203 11.48 -3.14 -5.33
CA THR A 203 12.85 -2.67 -5.07
C THR A 203 12.97 -1.19 -5.43
N CYS A 204 13.54 -0.40 -4.52
CA CYS A 204 13.78 1.02 -4.69
C CYS A 204 15.07 1.28 -5.48
N GLY A 205 14.96 1.89 -6.66
CA GLY A 205 16.11 2.26 -7.50
C GLY A 205 16.37 1.29 -8.65
N PRO A 206 17.36 1.58 -9.51
CA PRO A 206 17.71 0.71 -10.63
C PRO A 206 18.12 -0.68 -10.13
N PRO A 207 17.70 -1.76 -10.79
CA PRO A 207 18.01 -3.11 -10.35
C PRO A 207 19.54 -3.28 -10.29
N SER A 208 20.08 -3.40 -9.08
CA SER A 208 21.44 -3.88 -8.89
C SER A 208 21.51 -5.33 -9.34
N VAL A 209 22.61 -5.69 -9.99
CA VAL A 209 22.86 -6.97 -10.69
C VAL A 209 22.79 -8.21 -9.76
N SER A 210 22.53 -8.05 -8.46
CA SER A 210 22.57 -9.10 -7.44
C SER A 210 21.22 -9.40 -6.75
N SER A 211 20.10 -8.82 -7.21
CA SER A 211 18.82 -8.95 -6.50
C SER A 211 17.93 -10.03 -7.11
N ALA A 212 18.27 -11.31 -6.90
CA ALA A 212 17.31 -12.39 -7.16
C ALA A 212 16.11 -12.24 -6.20
N VAL A 213 14.90 -12.28 -6.74
CA VAL A 213 13.66 -12.36 -5.95
C VAL A 213 13.42 -13.86 -5.65
N PRO A 214 13.22 -14.27 -4.40
CA PRO A 214 12.90 -15.65 -4.08
C PRO A 214 11.63 -16.11 -4.81
N SER A 215 11.57 -17.39 -5.20
CA SER A 215 10.40 -17.96 -5.86
C SER A 215 9.21 -18.09 -4.90
N GLY A 216 7.99 -18.18 -5.45
CA GLY A 216 6.79 -18.49 -4.69
C GLY A 216 6.84 -19.90 -4.10
N LYS A 217 6.26 -20.10 -2.91
CA LYS A 217 6.18 -21.41 -2.26
C LYS A 217 5.10 -22.29 -2.89
N GLY A 218 5.48 -23.52 -3.26
CA GLY A 218 4.59 -24.61 -3.68
C GLY A 218 4.30 -25.59 -2.54
N GLU A 219 3.42 -26.57 -2.76
CA GLU A 219 3.20 -27.67 -1.82
C GLU A 219 4.28 -28.74 -2.03
N ASP A 220 5.33 -28.74 -1.21
CA ASP A 220 6.31 -29.84 -1.15
C ASP A 220 5.78 -30.95 -0.22
N GLY A 221 5.22 -32.00 -0.82
CA GLY A 221 5.34 -33.38 -0.35
C GLY A 221 4.70 -33.79 0.99
N GLU A 222 3.36 -33.84 1.06
CA GLU A 222 2.66 -34.83 1.89
C GLU A 222 1.43 -35.33 1.12
N SER A 223 1.62 -36.44 0.41
CA SER A 223 0.63 -37.06 -0.47
C SER A 223 -0.34 -37.90 0.36
N CYS A 224 -1.61 -37.50 0.39
CA CYS A 224 -2.73 -38.44 0.47
C CYS A 224 -3.35 -38.49 -0.93
N SER A 225 -3.43 -39.69 -1.47
CA SER A 225 -3.97 -40.04 -2.78
C SER A 225 -5.39 -39.53 -2.98
N ASP A 226 -5.71 -39.11 -4.20
CA ASP A 226 -6.61 -39.88 -5.06
C ASP A 226 -6.62 -39.31 -6.49
N ASP A 227 -6.92 -40.23 -7.39
CA ASP A 227 -6.60 -40.32 -8.80
C ASP A 227 -7.55 -39.50 -9.71
N GLU A 228 -7.20 -39.48 -11.00
CA GLU A 228 -8.01 -39.18 -12.19
C GLU A 228 -8.02 -37.75 -12.79
N SER A 229 -7.15 -37.63 -13.81
CA SER A 229 -7.52 -37.40 -15.22
C SER A 229 -7.70 -35.98 -15.79
N SER A 230 -6.64 -35.59 -16.51
CA SER A 230 -6.55 -35.03 -17.88
C SER A 230 -7.40 -33.82 -18.34
N GLY A 231 -6.70 -32.85 -18.92
CA GLY A 231 -7.26 -31.77 -19.73
C GLY A 231 -6.26 -30.64 -19.97
N ASP A 232 -5.39 -30.80 -20.98
CA ASP A 232 -4.53 -29.77 -21.57
C ASP A 232 -5.32 -28.50 -21.93
N GLU A 233 -4.83 -27.30 -21.58
CA GLU A 233 -5.00 -26.10 -22.43
C GLU A 233 -3.80 -25.14 -22.30
N GLU A 234 -2.95 -25.23 -23.33
CA GLU A 234 -2.20 -24.21 -24.07
C GLU A 234 -1.51 -23.02 -23.35
N ASN A 235 -0.19 -23.11 -23.45
CA ASN A 235 0.84 -22.15 -23.11
C ASN A 235 0.86 -20.97 -24.12
N GLN A 236 0.14 -19.87 -23.86
CA GLN A 236 0.31 -18.63 -24.66
C GLN A 236 1.45 -17.77 -24.11
N THR A 237 2.65 -18.02 -24.65
CA THR A 237 3.79 -17.11 -24.61
C THR A 237 3.50 -15.91 -25.52
N VAL A 238 3.38 -14.70 -24.94
CA VAL A 238 3.20 -13.48 -25.74
C VAL A 238 4.53 -12.77 -25.90
N CYS A 239 4.92 -12.67 -27.16
CA CYS A 239 6.16 -12.13 -27.70
C CYS A 239 6.32 -10.62 -27.41
N ILE A 240 7.55 -10.21 -27.11
CA ILE A 240 7.97 -8.80 -27.00
C ILE A 240 7.82 -8.15 -28.38
N SER A 241 6.93 -7.16 -28.51
CA SER A 241 6.91 -6.27 -29.65
C SER A 241 7.50 -4.91 -29.27
N ASP A 242 8.65 -4.61 -29.88
CA ASP A 242 9.26 -3.29 -29.91
C ASP A 242 8.26 -2.21 -30.28
N ARG A 243 8.11 -1.19 -29.43
CA ARG A 243 7.28 -0.02 -29.70
C ARG A 243 8.12 1.24 -29.76
N HIS A 244 8.79 1.42 -30.90
CA HIS A 244 8.90 2.75 -31.48
C HIS A 244 7.49 3.28 -31.78
N ARG A 245 6.95 4.15 -30.91
CA ARG A 245 5.70 4.88 -31.18
C ARG A 245 5.94 6.40 -31.10
N PRO A 246 5.52 7.18 -32.11
CA PRO A 246 5.83 8.60 -32.17
C PRO A 246 5.06 9.41 -31.12
N ARG A 247 5.73 10.42 -30.53
CA ARG A 247 5.18 11.39 -29.57
C ARG A 247 3.93 12.07 -30.15
N LYS A 248 2.74 11.70 -29.68
CA LYS A 248 1.53 12.52 -29.86
C LYS A 248 1.67 13.81 -29.04
N LYS A 249 1.81 14.95 -29.71
CA LYS A 249 1.72 16.29 -29.12
C LYS A 249 0.38 16.43 -28.38
N GLN A 250 0.45 16.62 -27.07
CA GLN A 250 -0.70 16.92 -26.23
C GLN A 250 -1.24 18.30 -26.62
N LYS A 251 -2.47 18.35 -27.16
CA LYS A 251 -3.18 19.61 -27.43
C LYS A 251 -3.49 20.29 -26.09
N VAL A 252 -2.74 21.34 -25.77
CA VAL A 252 -3.01 22.21 -24.63
C VAL A 252 -4.28 23.01 -24.94
N ASN A 253 -5.40 22.66 -24.29
CA ASN A 253 -6.62 23.47 -24.36
C ASN A 253 -6.43 24.74 -23.51
N LYS A 254 -5.89 25.80 -24.12
CA LYS A 254 -5.81 27.16 -23.57
C LYS A 254 -7.22 27.79 -23.55
N LYS A 255 -8.07 27.40 -22.60
CA LYS A 255 -9.18 28.26 -22.14
C LYS A 255 -9.16 28.28 -20.62
N GLY A 256 -8.49 29.28 -20.06
CA GLY A 256 -8.56 29.59 -18.63
C GLY A 256 -10.02 29.87 -18.27
N LYS A 257 -10.49 29.29 -17.16
CA LYS A 257 -11.86 29.51 -16.66
C LYS A 257 -11.95 30.97 -16.21
N GLY A 258 -12.74 31.78 -16.93
CA GLY A 258 -12.83 33.23 -16.74
C GLY A 258 -13.45 33.68 -15.42
N ARG A 259 -13.49 35.00 -15.18
CA ARG A 259 -14.05 35.63 -13.98
C ARG A 259 -15.47 35.16 -13.65
N GLU A 260 -16.29 34.96 -14.68
CA GLU A 260 -17.66 34.47 -14.56
C GLU A 260 -17.74 33.08 -13.94
N TRP A 261 -16.80 32.18 -14.29
CA TRP A 261 -16.73 30.86 -13.68
C TRP A 261 -16.43 30.92 -12.19
N VAL A 262 -15.56 31.85 -11.76
CA VAL A 262 -15.21 32.06 -10.35
C VAL A 262 -16.41 32.62 -9.58
N LEU A 263 -17.14 33.59 -10.14
CA LEU A 263 -18.34 34.15 -9.51
C LEU A 263 -19.43 33.09 -9.33
N ARG A 264 -19.68 32.26 -10.35
CA ARG A 264 -20.65 31.16 -10.26
C ARG A 264 -20.29 30.15 -9.15
N LYS A 265 -19.00 29.88 -8.95
CA LYS A 265 -18.52 29.01 -7.88
C LYS A 265 -18.66 29.64 -6.49
N LYS A 266 -18.38 30.94 -6.35
CA LYS A 266 -18.61 31.67 -5.10
C LYS A 266 -20.09 31.67 -4.71
N ASP A 267 -20.99 31.88 -5.67
CA ASP A 267 -22.44 31.85 -5.44
C ASP A 267 -22.93 30.45 -5.02
N GLN A 268 -22.44 29.40 -5.69
CA GLN A 268 -22.73 28.01 -5.30
C GLN A 268 -22.29 27.71 -3.87
N MET A 269 -21.15 28.24 -3.43
CA MET A 269 -20.63 28.03 -2.07
C MET A 269 -21.42 28.82 -1.03
N ARG A 270 -21.90 30.03 -1.35
CA ARG A 270 -22.81 30.81 -0.49
C ARG A 270 -24.12 30.09 -0.24
N ARG A 271 -24.73 29.52 -1.30
CA ARG A 271 -25.98 28.73 -1.19
C ARG A 271 -25.83 27.48 -0.33
N LYS A 272 -24.59 26.95 -0.21
CA LYS A 272 -24.27 25.81 0.65
C LYS A 272 -23.94 26.20 2.09
N GLY A 273 -24.11 27.47 2.47
CA GLY A 273 -23.85 27.95 3.83
C GLY A 273 -22.37 28.15 4.17
N ASN A 274 -21.47 28.05 3.19
CA ASN A 274 -20.05 28.24 3.44
C ASN A 274 -19.70 29.74 3.53
N VAL A 275 -18.73 30.08 4.38
CA VAL A 275 -18.17 31.44 4.45
C VAL A 275 -17.35 31.70 3.19
N VAL A 276 -17.79 32.65 2.36
CA VAL A 276 -17.15 32.99 1.07
C VAL A 276 -16.75 34.46 1.06
N PRO A 277 -15.50 34.82 0.68
CA PRO A 277 -15.05 36.22 0.61
C PRO A 277 -15.93 37.10 -0.31
N PRO A 278 -16.08 38.40 -0.03
CA PRO A 278 -16.88 39.31 -0.84
C PRO A 278 -16.32 39.45 -2.27
N ASP A 279 -17.19 39.83 -3.21
CA ASP A 279 -16.80 40.04 -4.61
C ASP A 279 -16.19 41.45 -4.75
N THR A 280 -14.90 41.50 -5.08
CA THR A 280 -14.18 42.76 -5.31
C THR A 280 -13.86 42.93 -6.80
N LYS A 281 -13.49 44.15 -7.20
CA LYS A 281 -12.98 44.45 -8.56
C LYS A 281 -11.72 43.66 -8.95
N TYR A 282 -11.06 43.02 -7.98
CA TYR A 282 -9.86 42.21 -8.17
C TYR A 282 -10.15 40.70 -8.22
N THR A 283 -11.42 40.28 -8.10
CA THR A 283 -11.81 38.86 -8.16
C THR A 283 -11.41 38.24 -9.49
N ALA A 284 -10.70 37.10 -9.43
CA ALA A 284 -10.17 36.37 -10.58
C ALA A 284 -9.16 37.15 -11.45
N ARG A 285 -8.61 38.27 -10.95
CA ARG A 285 -7.53 39.01 -11.63
C ARG A 285 -6.19 38.37 -11.30
N LYS A 286 -5.39 38.10 -12.34
CA LYS A 286 -4.01 37.62 -12.18
C LYS A 286 -3.19 38.71 -11.45
N ARG A 287 -2.61 38.37 -10.30
CA ARG A 287 -1.68 39.26 -9.59
C ARG A 287 -0.38 39.36 -10.40
N LYS A 288 0.22 40.56 -10.45
CA LYS A 288 1.56 40.74 -11.04
C LYS A 288 2.58 40.01 -10.14
N ALA A 289 3.64 39.48 -10.75
CA ALA A 289 4.68 38.74 -10.02
C ALA A 289 5.55 39.66 -9.14
N HIS A 290 5.52 40.97 -9.39
CA HIS A 290 6.22 41.98 -8.61
C HIS A 290 5.30 43.17 -8.34
N PHE A 291 5.54 43.82 -7.20
CA PHE A 291 4.81 44.99 -6.71
C PHE A 291 5.24 46.26 -7.44
#